data_AF-A0A0J1BUA1-F1
#
_entry.id   AF-A0A0J1BUA1-F1
#
_cell.length_a   1.000
_cell.length_b   1.000
_cell.length_c   1.000
_cell.angle_alpha   90.00
_cell.angle_beta   90.00
_cell.angle_gamma   90.00
#
_symmetry.space_group_name_H-M   'P 1'
#
loop_
_entity.id
_entity.type
_entity.pdbx_description
1 polymer ?
#
loop_
_entity_poly.entity_id
_entity_poly.type
_entity_poly.pdbx_seq_one_letter_code
_entity_poly.pdbx_strand_id
1 'polypeptide(L)'
;MVEGQGRVKARGALTAVAWLSLLATVLLSWASIDFSGNRGPRPLWFLLLPLLSGLVGGAAGVLARRPVPGALAAAAGFLALPALGIAITLIYGP
;
A
#
# COMPACT_ATOMS: atom_id res chain seq x y z
N MET A 1 -24.31 -17.06 21.12
CA MET A 1 -24.39 -15.75 20.43
C MET A 1 -23.08 -14.95 20.40
N VAL A 2 -22.07 -15.26 21.25
CA VAL A 2 -20.82 -14.46 21.36
C VAL A 2 -19.83 -14.67 20.19
N GLU A 3 -19.77 -15.86 19.59
CA GLU A 3 -18.85 -16.15 18.46
C GLU A 3 -19.13 -15.33 17.18
N GLY A 4 -20.38 -14.92 16.96
CA GLY A 4 -20.77 -14.14 15.78
C GLY A 4 -20.24 -12.71 15.82
N GLN A 5 -20.26 -12.07 16.99
CA GLN A 5 -19.81 -10.67 17.16
C GLN A 5 -18.29 -10.52 16.97
N GLY A 6 -17.49 -11.48 17.45
CA GLY A 6 -16.04 -11.44 17.29
C GLY A 6 -15.61 -11.48 15.81
N ARG A 7 -16.26 -12.33 15.00
CA ARG A 7 -15.99 -12.43 13.55
C ARG A 7 -16.40 -11.17 12.79
N VAL A 8 -17.48 -10.50 13.20
CA VAL A 8 -17.93 -9.23 12.59
C VAL A 8 -16.96 -8.09 12.91
N LYS A 9 -16.52 -7.97 14.17
CA LYS A 9 -15.55 -6.95 14.59
C LYS A 9 -14.19 -7.14 13.92
N ALA A 10 -13.72 -8.39 13.80
CA ALA A 10 -12.49 -8.73 13.09
C ALA A 10 -12.55 -8.37 11.60
N ARG A 11 -13.68 -8.64 10.93
CA ARG A 11 -13.88 -8.25 9.52
C ARG A 11 -13.92 -6.73 9.33
N GLY A 12 -14.53 -6.00 10.26
CA GLY A 12 -14.50 -4.54 10.28
C GLY A 12 -13.08 -4.00 10.38
N ALA A 13 -12.28 -4.54 11.30
CA ALA A 13 -10.88 -4.16 11.46
C ALA A 13 -10.05 -4.48 10.20
N LEU A 14 -10.21 -5.67 9.60
CA LEU A 14 -9.51 -6.04 8.36
C LEU A 14 -9.88 -5.13 7.18
N THR A 15 -11.15 -4.70 7.10
CA THR A 15 -11.58 -3.75 6.06
C THR A 15 -10.94 -2.38 6.28
N ALA A 16 -10.83 -1.93 7.53
CA ALA A 16 -10.13 -0.70 7.86
C ALA A 16 -8.64 -0.79 7.51
N VAL A 17 -7.99 -1.94 7.77
CA VAL A 17 -6.60 -2.19 7.36
C VAL A 17 -6.42 -2.06 5.85
N ALA A 18 -7.34 -2.61 5.04
CA ALA A 18 -7.30 -2.48 3.58
C ALA A 18 -7.41 -1.04 3.08
N TRP A 19 -8.21 -0.20 3.76
CA TRP A 19 -8.29 1.23 3.46
C TRP A 19 -7.05 2.00 3.93
N LEU A 20 -6.54 1.68 5.12
CA LEU A 20 -5.34 2.30 5.67
C LEU A 20 -4.10 1.96 4.85
N SER A 21 -4.02 0.75 4.28
CA SER A 21 -2.93 0.37 3.37
C SER A 21 -2.94 1.17 2.07
N LEU A 22 -4.10 1.59 1.55
CA LEU A 22 -4.14 2.49 0.39
C LEU A 22 -3.48 3.82 0.73
N LEU A 23 -3.86 4.38 1.88
CA LEU A 23 -3.33 5.66 2.35
C LEU A 23 -1.83 5.57 2.65
N ALA A 24 -1.41 4.47 3.28
CA ALA A 24 0.00 4.17 3.53
C ALA A 24 0.79 4.00 2.22
N THR A 25 0.24 3.30 1.22
CA THR A 25 0.87 3.13 -0.10
C THR A 25 1.14 4.50 -0.76
N VAL A 26 0.18 5.41 -0.70
CA VAL A 26 0.33 6.78 -1.23
C VAL A 26 1.40 7.55 -0.48
N LEU A 27 1.36 7.55 0.86
CA LEU A 27 2.34 8.26 1.68
C LEU A 27 3.77 7.71 1.49
N LEU A 28 3.92 6.39 1.42
CA LEU A 28 5.21 5.73 1.19
C LEU A 28 5.74 6.04 -0.22
N SER A 29 4.85 6.11 -1.22
CA SER A 29 5.24 6.53 -2.57
C SER A 29 5.72 7.98 -2.57
N TRP A 30 5.00 8.87 -1.88
CA TRP A 30 5.41 10.28 -1.79
C TRP A 30 6.74 10.45 -1.07
N ALA A 31 6.93 9.78 0.06
CA ALA A 31 8.20 9.76 0.78
C ALA A 31 9.35 9.20 -0.08
N SER A 32 9.08 8.22 -0.94
CA SER A 32 10.09 7.65 -1.85
C SER A 32 10.51 8.66 -2.93
N ILE A 33 9.59 9.51 -3.40
CA ILE A 33 9.90 10.59 -4.34
C ILE A 33 10.77 11.63 -3.65
N ASP A 34 10.38 12.11 -2.47
CA ASP A 34 11.13 13.13 -1.72
C ASP A 34 12.54 12.65 -1.36
N PHE A 35 12.67 11.40 -0.91
CA PHE A 35 13.96 10.78 -0.63
C PHE A 35 14.82 10.62 -1.89
N SER A 36 14.22 10.54 -3.08
CA SER A 36 14.96 10.48 -4.35
C SER A 36 15.66 11.78 -4.71
N GLY A 37 15.21 12.91 -4.16
CA GLY A 37 15.91 14.20 -4.26
C GLY A 37 17.14 14.31 -3.36
N ASN A 38 17.23 13.47 -2.32
CA ASN A 38 18.36 13.45 -1.41
C ASN A 38 19.43 12.50 -1.99
N ARG A 39 20.63 13.00 -2.29
CA ARG A 39 21.74 12.29 -2.97
C ARG A 39 22.38 11.14 -2.15
N GLY A 40 21.67 10.57 -1.18
CA GLY A 40 22.15 9.50 -0.30
C GLY A 40 22.08 8.10 -0.94
N PRO A 41 22.76 7.11 -0.35
CA PRO A 41 22.69 5.73 -0.80
C PRO A 41 21.26 5.21 -0.69
N ARG A 42 20.72 4.75 -1.82
CA ARG A 42 19.32 4.31 -1.96
C ARG A 42 19.17 2.88 -1.45
N PRO A 43 18.41 2.63 -0.38
CA PRO A 43 18.08 1.27 -0.01
C PRO A 43 17.00 0.75 -0.97
N LEU A 44 17.28 -0.34 -1.69
CA LEU A 44 16.30 -0.98 -2.59
C LEU A 44 14.96 -1.30 -1.91
N TRP A 45 14.98 -1.54 -0.60
CA TRP A 45 13.77 -1.82 0.18
C TRP A 45 12.79 -0.64 0.22
N PHE A 46 13.26 0.60 0.03
CA PHE A 46 12.39 1.78 0.10
C PHE A 46 11.37 1.81 -1.05
N LEU A 47 11.78 1.34 -2.23
CA LEU A 47 10.90 1.18 -3.40
C LEU A 47 9.91 0.01 -3.26
N LEU A 48 10.20 -0.94 -2.37
CA LEU A 48 9.34 -2.09 -2.11
C LEU A 48 8.25 -1.80 -1.07
N LEU A 49 8.40 -0.75 -0.25
CA LEU A 49 7.44 -0.41 0.80
C LEU A 49 6.00 -0.17 0.28
N PRO A 50 5.76 0.57 -0.82
CA PRO A 50 4.43 0.73 -1.37
C PRO A 50 3.82 -0.60 -1.85
N LEU A 51 4.65 -1.45 -2.48
CA LEU A 51 4.23 -2.77 -2.94
C LEU A 51 3.80 -3.65 -1.77
N LEU A 52 4.62 -3.71 -0.71
CA LEU A 52 4.32 -4.49 0.49
C LEU A 52 3.06 -3.98 1.19
N SER A 53 2.87 -2.66 1.26
CA SER A 53 1.66 -2.05 1.82
C SER A 53 0.40 -2.48 1.05
N GLY A 54 0.44 -2.40 -0.29
CA GLY A 54 -0.68 -2.83 -1.12
C GLY A 54 -0.97 -4.33 -1.02
N LEU A 55 0.05 -5.19 -0.92
CA LEU A 55 -0.11 -6.63 -0.69
C LEU A 55 -0.77 -6.93 0.66
N VAL A 56 -0.35 -6.24 1.74
CA VAL A 56 -0.97 -6.37 3.06
C VAL A 56 -2.44 -5.95 3.02
N GLY A 57 -2.74 -4.85 2.32
CA GLY A 57 -4.11 -4.39 2.09
C GLY A 57 -4.96 -5.37 1.29
N GLY A 58 -4.38 -5.94 0.23
CA GLY A 58 -5.00 -6.99 -0.58
C GLY A 58 -5.34 -8.22 0.24
N ALA A 59 -4.37 -8.73 1.00
CA ALA A 59 -4.56 -9.87 1.90
C ALA A 59 -5.65 -9.57 2.95
N ALA A 60 -5.64 -8.37 3.55
CA ALA A 60 -6.65 -7.95 4.52
C ALA A 60 -8.06 -7.89 3.90
N GLY A 61 -8.20 -7.40 2.66
CA GLY A 61 -9.48 -7.38 1.94
C GLY A 61 -10.02 -8.77 1.61
N VAL A 62 -9.14 -9.70 1.21
CA VAL A 62 -9.50 -11.12 0.98
C VAL A 62 -9.98 -11.77 2.28
N LEU A 63 -9.22 -11.59 3.38
CA LEU A 63 -9.58 -12.10 4.71
C LEU A 63 -10.89 -11.48 5.24
N ALA A 64 -11.17 -10.22 4.90
CA ALA A 64 -12.42 -9.54 5.24
C ALA A 64 -13.64 -9.99 4.41
N ARG A 65 -13.44 -10.83 3.37
CA ARG A 65 -14.44 -11.12 2.31
C ARG A 65 -14.96 -9.86 1.62
N ARG A 66 -14.10 -8.86 1.48
CA ARG A 66 -14.38 -7.59 0.78
C ARG A 66 -13.40 -7.47 -0.39
N PRO A 67 -13.74 -8.06 -1.55
CA PRO A 67 -12.80 -8.17 -2.67
C PRO A 67 -12.45 -6.79 -3.27
N VAL A 68 -13.40 -5.84 -3.27
CA VAL A 68 -13.19 -4.50 -3.83
C VAL A 68 -12.07 -3.73 -3.12
N PRO A 69 -12.11 -3.48 -1.78
CA PRO A 69 -11.03 -2.75 -1.12
C PRO A 69 -9.70 -3.52 -1.14
N GLY A 70 -9.73 -4.86 -1.09
CA GLY A 70 -8.51 -5.66 -1.24
C GLY A 70 -7.89 -5.52 -2.63
N ALA A 71 -8.69 -5.62 -3.70
CA ALA A 71 -8.23 -5.45 -5.07
C ALA A 71 -7.67 -4.05 -5.31
N LEU A 72 -8.33 -3.00 -4.78
CA LEU A 72 -7.84 -1.63 -4.86
C LEU A 72 -6.49 -1.47 -4.15
N ALA A 73 -6.34 -1.99 -2.93
CA ALA A 73 -5.08 -1.90 -2.20
C ALA A 73 -3.95 -2.65 -2.91
N ALA A 74 -4.21 -3.86 -3.40
CA ALA A 74 -3.23 -4.64 -4.16
C ALA A 74 -2.83 -3.94 -5.46
N ALA A 75 -3.80 -3.43 -6.22
CA ALA A 75 -3.56 -2.69 -7.45
C ALA A 75 -2.75 -1.42 -7.20
N ALA A 76 -3.08 -0.66 -6.15
CA ALA A 76 -2.33 0.54 -5.78
C ALA A 76 -0.87 0.23 -5.45
N GLY A 77 -0.59 -0.83 -4.66
CA GLY A 77 0.79 -1.22 -4.35
C GLY A 77 1.55 -1.69 -5.59
N PHE A 78 0.90 -2.42 -6.49
CA PHE A 78 1.54 -2.89 -7.72
C PHE A 78 1.83 -1.74 -8.69
N LEU A 79 0.90 -0.81 -8.86
CA LEU A 79 1.03 0.36 -9.72
C LEU A 79 1.98 1.42 -9.14
N ALA A 80 2.21 1.42 -7.83
CA ALA A 80 3.13 2.37 -7.19
C ALA A 80 4.56 2.23 -7.72
N LEU A 81 5.03 1.03 -8.06
CA LEU A 81 6.38 0.82 -8.60
C LEU A 81 6.63 1.54 -9.94
N PRO A 82 5.86 1.27 -11.01
CA PRO A 82 6.03 1.99 -12.26
C PRO A 82 5.70 3.49 -12.12
N ALA A 83 4.71 3.85 -11.29
CA ALA A 83 4.38 5.24 -11.02
C ALA A 83 5.54 6.00 -10.37
N LEU A 84 6.25 5.38 -9.43
CA LEU A 84 7.45 5.94 -8.81
C LEU A 84 8.57 6.12 -9.81
N GLY A 85 8.84 5.13 -10.66
CA GLY A 85 9.85 5.25 -11.70
C GLY A 85 9.57 6.43 -12.63
N ILE A 86 8.33 6.57 -13.10
CA ILE A 86 7.89 7.69 -13.94
C ILE A 86 8.01 9.02 -13.20
N ALA A 87 7.53 9.10 -11.95
CA ALA A 87 7.55 10.33 -11.16
C ALA A 87 8.98 10.81 -10.87
N ILE A 88 9.87 9.90 -10.46
CA ILE A 88 11.28 10.21 -10.19
C ILE A 88 11.95 10.72 -11.47
N THR A 89 11.73 10.06 -12.60
CA THR A 89 12.30 10.47 -13.90
C THR A 89 11.78 11.84 -14.34
N LEU A 90 10.49 12.13 -14.13
CA LEU A 90 9.90 13.43 -14.46
C LEU A 90 10.42 14.56 -13.58
N ILE A 91 10.65 14.30 -12.29
CA ILE A 91 11.03 15.33 -11.31
C ILE A 91 12.55 15.58 -11.34
N TYR A 92 13.35 14.51 -11.42
CA TYR A 92 14.81 14.59 -11.25
C TYR A 92 15.60 14.33 -12.54
N GLY A 93 14.94 13.96 -13.64
CA GLY A 93 15.61 13.55 -14.87
C GLY A 93 16.06 12.08 -14.86
N PRO A 94 16.61 11.59 -15.99
CA PRO A 94 17.14 10.23 -16.12
C PRO A 94 18.41 9.99 -15.30
#